data_AF-Q4WMX4-F1
#
_entry.id   AF-Q4WMX4-F1
#
_cell.length_a   1.000
_cell.length_b   1.000
_cell.length_c   1.000
_cell.angle_alpha   90.00
_cell.angle_beta   90.00
_cell.angle_gamma   90.00
#
_symmetry.space_group_name_H-M   'P 1'
#
loop_
_entity.id
_entity.type
_entity.pdbx_description
1 polymer ?
#
loop_
_entity_poly.entity_id
_entity_poly.type
_entity_poly.pdbx_seq_one_letter_code
_entity_poly.pdbx_strand_id
1 'polypeptide(L)'
;MVSFKNMLTAGLLASSAVAAPHGHQHRHIEKRSSTKRGAAYNDASAVQALGSNGSISWAYDWNMLASGTLPSGVEFVPMLWGSKMFGGWASAIEAALASGSQYILGFNEPDNSAQSAMSPSEAAQAYQQYITPYSGKAKLVSPGVTNSGSPGEGLDWMNTFLQSCTDCGISALAVHWYGNSAEEFKTFVNKAISFASEKGLESVWITEFALSNDINTGASSSESEQFLTEVLPWLDSQPMVARYAYFMCANNYLLSGSGLTSTGHVYVS
;
A
#
# COMPACT_ATOMS: atom_id res chain seq x y z
N MET A 1 27.86 20.56 -78.80
CA MET A 1 27.21 21.74 -78.20
C MET A 1 26.83 21.36 -76.77
N VAL A 2 27.28 22.15 -75.79
CA VAL A 2 26.94 22.11 -74.34
C VAL A 2 27.56 20.89 -73.58
N SER A 3 28.31 20.99 -72.48
CA SER A 3 28.80 22.10 -71.65
C SER A 3 29.82 21.58 -70.60
N PHE A 4 30.89 22.36 -70.41
CA PHE A 4 31.69 22.70 -69.22
C PHE A 4 31.98 21.74 -68.03
N LYS A 5 33.28 21.82 -67.63
CA LYS A 5 33.88 21.92 -66.26
C LYS A 5 33.80 20.70 -65.34
N ASN A 6 34.73 20.45 -64.43
CA ASN A 6 36.16 20.73 -64.23
C ASN A 6 36.56 19.83 -63.04
N MET A 7 37.83 19.41 -63.00
CA MET A 7 38.44 18.69 -61.88
C MET A 7 38.28 19.42 -60.54
N LEU A 8 38.18 18.64 -59.45
CA LEU A 8 38.82 18.94 -58.17
C LEU A 8 39.12 17.62 -57.41
N THR A 9 40.37 17.53 -56.99
CA THR A 9 41.05 16.51 -56.19
C THR A 9 40.44 16.32 -54.80
N ALA A 10 40.38 15.08 -54.30
CA ALA A 10 40.16 14.78 -52.89
C ALA A 10 41.22 13.77 -52.41
N GLY A 11 42.01 14.20 -51.42
CA GLY A 11 43.09 13.42 -50.80
C GLY A 11 42.58 12.38 -49.81
N LEU A 12 43.38 11.34 -49.60
CA LEU A 12 43.18 10.32 -48.57
C LEU A 12 43.35 10.95 -47.18
N LEU A 13 42.30 10.85 -46.35
CA LEU A 13 42.40 11.05 -44.91
C LEU A 13 42.49 9.68 -44.24
N ALA A 14 43.63 9.44 -43.58
CA ALA A 14 43.79 8.35 -42.62
C ALA A 14 43.03 8.70 -41.34
N SER A 15 42.01 7.92 -41.01
CA SER A 15 41.28 8.03 -39.75
C SER A 15 42.03 7.29 -38.64
N SER A 16 42.74 8.03 -37.80
CA SER A 16 43.20 7.56 -36.50
C SER A 16 42.01 7.41 -35.55
N ALA A 17 41.72 6.18 -35.14
CA ALA A 17 40.74 5.92 -34.09
C ALA A 17 41.30 6.39 -32.73
N VAL A 18 40.75 7.48 -32.20
CA VAL A 18 41.00 7.92 -30.83
C VAL A 18 39.99 7.23 -29.92
N ALA A 19 40.45 6.40 -28.99
CA ALA A 19 39.62 5.85 -27.92
C ALA A 19 39.32 6.97 -26.92
N ALA A 20 38.13 7.57 -27.02
CA ALA A 20 37.59 8.47 -26.01
C ALA A 20 36.82 7.65 -24.95
N PRO A 21 36.92 7.98 -23.65
CA PRO A 21 36.05 7.38 -22.65
C PRO A 21 34.61 7.77 -22.99
N HIS A 22 33.75 6.77 -23.20
CA HIS A 22 32.33 7.01 -23.33
C HIS A 22 31.85 7.49 -21.96
N GLY A 23 31.32 8.72 -21.92
CA GLY A 23 30.61 9.19 -20.75
C GLY A 23 29.47 8.21 -20.50
N HIS A 24 29.55 7.46 -19.40
CA HIS A 24 28.38 6.80 -18.86
C HIS A 24 27.39 7.92 -18.54
N GLN A 25 26.39 8.11 -19.41
CA GLN A 25 25.16 8.68 -18.94
C GLN A 25 24.66 7.68 -17.90
N HIS A 26 24.90 7.99 -16.64
CA HIS A 26 24.06 7.53 -15.57
C HIS A 26 22.66 8.01 -15.95
N ARG A 27 21.90 7.13 -16.60
CA ARG A 27 20.46 7.16 -16.46
C ARG A 27 20.26 7.06 -14.95
N HIS A 28 19.99 8.20 -14.33
CA HIS A 28 19.15 8.18 -13.16
C HIS A 28 17.92 7.39 -13.61
N ILE A 29 17.85 6.13 -13.18
CA ILE A 29 16.56 5.51 -12.99
C ILE A 29 15.92 6.48 -12.01
N GLU A 30 15.10 7.40 -12.52
CA GLU A 30 14.14 8.07 -11.66
C GLU A 30 13.48 6.94 -10.92
N LYS A 31 13.73 6.86 -9.60
CA LYS A 31 12.82 6.16 -8.71
C LYS A 31 11.49 6.78 -9.07
N ARG A 32 10.66 6.07 -9.86
CA ARG A 32 9.24 6.42 -9.97
C ARG A 32 8.82 6.61 -8.52
N SER A 33 8.42 7.83 -8.17
CA SER A 33 7.79 8.07 -6.88
C SER A 33 6.68 7.03 -6.78
N SER A 34 6.89 5.99 -5.99
CA SER A 34 5.92 4.92 -5.86
C SER A 34 4.69 5.55 -5.23
N THR A 35 3.60 5.60 -5.97
CA THR A 35 2.29 6.03 -5.48
C THR A 35 1.98 5.38 -4.12
N LYS A 36 1.35 6.13 -3.21
CA LYS A 36 0.94 5.61 -1.90
C LYS A 36 -0.26 4.66 -2.00
N ARG A 37 -0.96 4.68 -3.14
CA ARG A 37 -2.18 3.93 -3.40
C ARG A 37 -1.89 2.44 -3.52
N GLY A 38 -2.76 1.63 -2.93
CA GLY A 38 -2.74 0.19 -3.04
C GLY A 38 -4.09 -0.41 -3.35
N ALA A 39 -4.12 -1.72 -3.55
CA ALA A 39 -5.36 -2.47 -3.74
C ALA A 39 -5.62 -3.40 -2.56
N ALA A 40 -6.75 -3.19 -1.87
CA ALA A 40 -7.34 -4.20 -0.98
C ALA A 40 -8.22 -5.12 -1.86
N TYR A 41 -7.89 -6.40 -2.02
CA TYR A 41 -8.54 -7.28 -3.01
C TYR A 41 -8.92 -8.64 -2.43
N ASN A 42 -9.84 -9.34 -3.09
CA ASN A 42 -10.09 -10.77 -2.82
C ASN A 42 -9.68 -11.67 -4.00
N ASP A 43 -9.58 -11.10 -5.21
CA ASP A 43 -9.15 -11.79 -6.42
C ASP A 43 -7.99 -11.02 -7.06
N ALA A 44 -6.82 -11.65 -7.15
CA ALA A 44 -5.61 -11.02 -7.70
C ALA A 44 -5.79 -10.57 -9.16
N SER A 45 -6.68 -11.23 -9.93
CA SER A 45 -6.96 -10.85 -11.31
C SER A 45 -7.66 -9.48 -11.40
N ALA A 46 -8.43 -9.12 -10.38
CA ALA A 46 -9.12 -7.85 -10.26
C ALA A 46 -8.15 -6.66 -10.18
N VAL A 47 -6.96 -6.89 -9.62
CA VAL A 47 -5.92 -5.86 -9.42
C VAL A 47 -5.34 -5.37 -10.75
N GLN A 48 -5.42 -6.17 -11.83
CA GLN A 48 -4.92 -5.78 -13.16
C GLN A 48 -5.59 -4.51 -13.69
N ALA A 49 -6.89 -4.34 -13.46
CA ALA A 49 -7.62 -3.15 -13.89
C ALA A 49 -7.13 -1.89 -13.18
N LEU A 50 -6.73 -1.99 -11.90
CA LEU A 50 -6.18 -0.87 -11.13
C LEU A 50 -4.69 -0.62 -11.41
N GLY A 51 -3.93 -1.67 -11.72
CA GLY A 51 -2.47 -1.60 -11.89
C GLY A 51 -2.00 -1.15 -13.28
N SER A 52 -2.88 -1.14 -14.28
CA SER A 52 -2.51 -0.97 -15.70
C SER A 52 -1.71 0.31 -16.03
N ASN A 53 -1.84 1.37 -15.23
CA ASN A 53 -1.15 2.64 -15.45
C ASN A 53 -0.09 2.99 -14.38
N GLY A 54 0.25 2.05 -13.48
CA GLY A 54 1.16 2.32 -12.35
C GLY A 54 0.55 3.23 -11.28
N SER A 55 -0.78 3.32 -11.25
CA SER A 55 -1.60 4.08 -10.30
C SER A 55 -1.61 3.51 -8.89
N ILE A 56 -1.21 2.24 -8.73
CA ILE A 56 -0.99 1.56 -7.45
C ILE A 56 0.44 0.99 -7.38
N SER A 57 0.99 0.86 -6.17
CA SER A 57 2.34 0.30 -5.95
C SER A 57 2.37 -0.93 -5.05
N TRP A 58 1.25 -1.24 -4.39
CA TRP A 58 1.15 -2.35 -3.46
C TRP A 58 -0.27 -2.91 -3.43
N ALA A 59 -0.43 -4.13 -2.92
CA ALA A 59 -1.72 -4.76 -2.74
C ALA A 59 -1.69 -5.73 -1.56
N TYR A 60 -2.85 -5.96 -0.93
CA TYR A 60 -3.04 -6.97 0.11
C TYR A 60 -4.47 -7.52 0.03
N ASP A 61 -4.68 -8.72 0.55
CA ASP A 61 -5.95 -9.47 0.42
C ASP A 61 -6.39 -10.12 1.74
N TRP A 62 -5.99 -9.53 2.86
CA TRP A 62 -6.22 -10.07 4.20
C TRP A 62 -5.60 -11.46 4.45
N ASN A 63 -4.76 -11.96 3.54
CA ASN A 63 -4.12 -13.26 3.64
C ASN A 63 -2.59 -13.15 3.68
N MET A 64 -1.96 -14.28 4.00
CA MET A 64 -0.51 -14.44 4.04
C MET A 64 0.12 -14.70 2.66
N LEU A 65 -0.68 -14.95 1.62
CA LEU A 65 -0.25 -15.25 0.25
C LEU A 65 -1.16 -14.56 -0.75
N ALA A 66 -0.59 -14.00 -1.84
CA ALA A 66 -1.30 -13.22 -2.84
C ALA A 66 -2.38 -13.98 -3.64
N SER A 67 -2.41 -15.31 -3.54
CA SER A 67 -3.39 -16.18 -4.21
C SER A 67 -3.59 -15.87 -5.72
N GLY A 68 -2.51 -15.57 -6.43
CA GLY A 68 -2.52 -15.24 -7.86
C GLY A 68 -1.29 -14.43 -8.27
N THR A 69 -1.33 -13.84 -9.47
CA THR A 69 -0.25 -13.01 -10.00
C THR A 69 -0.68 -11.54 -10.06
N LEU A 70 0.01 -10.70 -9.29
CA LEU A 70 -0.20 -9.26 -9.29
C LEU A 70 0.48 -8.58 -10.51
N PRO A 71 0.03 -7.37 -10.89
CA PRO A 71 0.69 -6.59 -11.94
C PRO A 71 2.16 -6.31 -11.61
N SER A 72 3.00 -6.19 -12.65
CA SER A 72 4.40 -5.83 -12.47
C SER A 72 4.55 -4.49 -11.76
N GLY A 73 5.40 -4.44 -10.73
CA GLY A 73 5.63 -3.23 -9.94
C GLY A 73 4.64 -3.04 -8.78
N VAL A 74 3.69 -3.96 -8.59
CA VAL A 74 2.79 -4.00 -7.43
C VAL A 74 3.34 -5.00 -6.42
N GLU A 75 3.75 -4.52 -5.25
CA GLU A 75 4.21 -5.36 -4.14
C GLU A 75 3.02 -6.05 -3.45
N PHE A 76 3.08 -7.35 -3.25
CA PHE A 76 2.16 -8.01 -2.31
C PHE A 76 2.63 -7.79 -0.86
N VAL A 77 1.73 -7.34 0.01
CA VAL A 77 2.00 -7.20 1.44
C VAL A 77 1.26 -8.29 2.21
N PRO A 78 1.95 -9.31 2.74
CA PRO A 78 1.31 -10.38 3.51
C PRO A 78 0.76 -9.86 4.84
N MET A 79 -0.41 -10.37 5.21
CA MET A 79 -1.06 -10.10 6.49
C MET A 79 -1.16 -11.37 7.31
N LEU A 80 -0.79 -11.29 8.59
CA LEU A 80 -1.19 -12.30 9.57
C LEU A 80 -2.53 -11.86 10.18
N TRP A 81 -3.65 -12.27 9.56
CA TRP A 81 -4.97 -11.74 9.91
C TRP A 81 -5.35 -11.93 11.39
N GLY A 82 -4.97 -13.06 11.98
CA GLY A 82 -5.30 -13.42 13.36
C GLY A 82 -4.98 -14.88 13.65
N SER A 83 -5.45 -15.40 14.78
CA SER A 83 -5.11 -16.74 15.29
C SER A 83 -5.38 -17.89 14.32
N LYS A 84 -6.41 -17.74 13.45
CA LYS A 84 -6.74 -18.73 12.41
C LYS A 84 -5.64 -18.93 11.36
N MET A 85 -4.67 -18.02 11.24
CA MET A 85 -3.57 -18.07 10.28
C MET A 85 -2.20 -18.38 10.91
N PHE A 86 -2.13 -18.65 12.23
CA PHE A 86 -0.86 -19.02 12.86
C PHE A 86 -0.26 -20.29 12.26
N GLY A 87 -1.13 -21.25 11.90
CA GLY A 87 -0.72 -22.43 11.14
C GLY A 87 -0.28 -22.06 9.73
N GLY A 88 0.97 -22.37 9.39
CA GLY A 88 1.54 -22.10 8.06
C GLY A 88 2.14 -20.71 7.86
N TRP A 89 1.97 -19.79 8.82
CA TRP A 89 2.48 -18.42 8.74
C TRP A 89 3.97 -18.36 8.42
N ALA A 90 4.80 -19.09 9.17
CA ALA A 90 6.26 -19.05 9.00
C ALA A 90 6.73 -19.42 7.59
N SER A 91 6.10 -20.42 6.96
CA SER A 91 6.43 -20.81 5.59
C SER A 91 5.92 -19.78 4.57
N ALA A 92 4.72 -19.24 4.79
CA ALA A 92 4.12 -18.26 3.89
C ALA A 92 4.90 -16.94 3.87
N ILE A 93 5.30 -16.45 5.03
CA ILE A 93 6.04 -15.18 5.14
C ILE A 93 7.45 -15.29 4.57
N GLU A 94 8.17 -16.40 4.79
CA GLU A 94 9.48 -16.61 4.15
C GLU A 94 9.36 -16.64 2.63
N ALA A 95 8.30 -17.26 2.08
CA ALA A 95 8.03 -17.23 0.65
C ALA A 95 7.69 -15.82 0.13
N ALA A 96 6.89 -15.05 0.87
CA ALA A 96 6.53 -13.68 0.51
C ALA A 96 7.76 -12.75 0.51
N LEU A 97 8.60 -12.81 1.54
CA LEU A 97 9.84 -12.03 1.64
C LEU A 97 10.83 -12.41 0.53
N ALA A 98 10.99 -13.71 0.24
CA ALA A 98 11.82 -14.17 -0.89
C ALA A 98 11.28 -13.70 -2.25
N SER A 99 9.98 -13.44 -2.35
CA SER A 99 9.32 -12.91 -3.55
C SER A 99 9.33 -11.38 -3.62
N GLY A 100 9.98 -10.71 -2.67
CA GLY A 100 10.23 -9.27 -2.69
C GLY A 100 9.29 -8.43 -1.83
N SER A 101 8.42 -9.03 -1.01
CA SER A 101 7.67 -8.28 0.01
C SER A 101 8.65 -7.62 0.99
N GLN A 102 8.46 -6.33 1.24
CA GLN A 102 9.27 -5.50 2.13
C GLN A 102 8.52 -5.13 3.41
N TYR A 103 7.22 -5.39 3.46
CA TYR A 103 6.34 -5.07 4.58
C TYR A 103 5.57 -6.30 5.04
N ILE A 104 5.17 -6.29 6.32
CA ILE A 104 4.31 -7.32 6.93
C ILE A 104 3.19 -6.61 7.69
N LEU A 105 1.94 -6.92 7.36
CA LEU A 105 0.75 -6.42 8.07
C LEU A 105 0.43 -7.29 9.28
N GLY A 106 0.12 -6.64 10.41
CA GLY A 106 -0.35 -7.28 11.63
C GLY A 106 -1.80 -7.76 11.54
N PHE A 107 -2.37 -8.08 12.70
CA PHE A 107 -3.74 -8.60 12.82
C PHE A 107 -4.80 -7.63 12.32
N ASN A 108 -5.91 -8.16 11.81
CA ASN A 108 -7.02 -7.40 11.26
C ASN A 108 -8.09 -7.13 12.32
N GLU A 109 -8.27 -5.87 12.68
CA GLU A 109 -9.26 -5.39 13.67
C GLU A 109 -9.31 -6.26 14.93
N PRO A 110 -8.19 -6.43 15.65
CA PRO A 110 -8.19 -7.19 16.90
C PRO A 110 -9.09 -6.56 17.97
N ASP A 111 -9.39 -5.27 17.84
CA ASP A 111 -10.34 -4.52 18.66
C ASP A 111 -11.81 -4.84 18.35
N ASN A 112 -12.11 -5.57 17.26
CA ASN A 112 -13.47 -5.90 16.86
C ASN A 112 -13.78 -7.38 17.09
N SER A 113 -14.81 -7.67 17.89
CA SER A 113 -15.24 -9.04 18.24
C SER A 113 -15.68 -9.91 17.05
N ALA A 114 -16.06 -9.29 15.92
CA ALA A 114 -16.43 -10.00 14.69
C ALA A 114 -15.23 -10.32 13.79
N GLN A 115 -14.03 -9.86 14.13
CA GLN A 115 -12.83 -9.93 13.31
C GLN A 115 -11.78 -10.82 13.98
N SER A 116 -10.51 -10.40 14.06
CA SER A 116 -9.49 -11.22 14.70
C SER A 116 -9.66 -11.33 16.21
N ALA A 117 -10.37 -10.37 16.83
CA ALA A 117 -10.85 -10.38 18.20
C ALA A 117 -9.79 -10.85 19.22
N MET A 118 -8.84 -9.96 19.53
CA MET A 118 -7.72 -10.25 20.42
C MET A 118 -7.58 -9.14 21.47
N SER A 119 -7.36 -9.50 22.72
CA SER A 119 -6.94 -8.49 23.70
C SER A 119 -5.56 -7.92 23.34
N PRO A 120 -5.22 -6.70 23.79
CA PRO A 120 -3.91 -6.11 23.52
C PRO A 120 -2.72 -6.98 23.98
N SER A 121 -2.86 -7.69 25.10
CA SER A 121 -1.80 -8.56 25.64
C SER A 121 -1.64 -9.85 24.84
N GLU A 122 -2.75 -10.48 24.42
CA GLU A 122 -2.72 -11.65 23.54
C GLU A 122 -2.13 -11.30 22.17
N ALA A 123 -2.54 -10.15 21.61
CA ALA A 123 -1.98 -9.65 20.36
C ALA A 123 -0.48 -9.36 20.51
N ALA A 124 -0.03 -8.74 21.59
CA ALA A 124 1.40 -8.49 21.81
C ALA A 124 2.23 -9.78 21.86
N GLN A 125 1.77 -10.80 22.60
CA GLN A 125 2.44 -12.11 22.67
C GLN A 125 2.51 -12.78 21.29
N ALA A 126 1.39 -12.78 20.57
CA ALA A 126 1.35 -13.34 19.22
C ALA A 126 2.23 -12.55 18.24
N TYR A 127 2.24 -11.23 18.32
CA TYR A 127 3.08 -10.39 17.46
C TYR A 127 4.56 -10.67 17.71
N GLN A 128 4.97 -10.77 18.98
CA GLN A 128 6.32 -11.16 19.38
C GLN A 128 6.71 -12.54 18.85
N GLN A 129 5.78 -13.50 18.88
CA GLN A 129 6.04 -14.86 18.42
C GLN A 129 6.13 -14.96 16.90
N TYR A 130 5.21 -14.32 16.17
CA TYR A 130 4.99 -14.59 14.75
C TYR A 130 5.49 -13.48 13.82
N ILE A 131 5.55 -12.22 14.23
CA ILE A 131 5.86 -11.08 13.34
C ILE A 131 7.20 -10.44 13.70
N THR A 132 7.46 -10.18 14.98
CA THR A 132 8.73 -9.61 15.47
C THR A 132 10.00 -10.30 14.96
N PRO A 133 10.05 -11.65 14.78
CA PRO A 133 11.25 -12.31 14.24
C PRO A 133 11.69 -11.84 12.84
N TYR A 134 10.82 -11.13 12.12
CA TYR A 134 11.08 -10.56 10.80
C TYR A 134 11.52 -9.09 10.84
N SER A 135 11.67 -8.50 12.03
CA SER A 135 12.25 -7.17 12.20
C SER A 135 13.65 -7.12 11.59
N GLY A 136 13.92 -6.10 10.79
CA GLY A 136 15.16 -5.95 10.03
C GLY A 136 15.22 -6.74 8.71
N LYS A 137 14.34 -7.73 8.51
CA LYS A 137 14.10 -8.35 7.19
C LYS A 137 12.99 -7.64 6.42
N ALA A 138 12.00 -7.12 7.13
CA ALA A 138 10.89 -6.34 6.61
C ALA A 138 10.51 -5.21 7.57
N LYS A 139 9.78 -4.22 7.07
CA LYS A 139 9.12 -3.20 7.88
C LYS A 139 7.83 -3.78 8.44
N LEU A 140 7.73 -3.81 9.77
CA LEU A 140 6.60 -4.41 10.46
C LEU A 140 5.52 -3.36 10.69
N VAL A 141 4.30 -3.63 10.24
CA VAL A 141 3.14 -2.75 10.43
C VAL A 141 2.31 -3.29 11.60
N SER A 142 1.78 -2.38 12.42
CA SER A 142 0.92 -2.73 13.55
C SER A 142 -0.30 -3.55 13.10
N PRO A 143 -1.05 -4.15 14.04
CA PRO A 143 -2.43 -4.53 13.76
C PRO A 143 -3.23 -3.35 13.21
N GLY A 144 -4.14 -3.59 12.27
CA GLY A 144 -5.05 -2.57 11.75
C GLY A 144 -6.26 -2.45 12.65
N VAL A 145 -6.42 -1.33 13.36
CA VAL A 145 -7.54 -1.11 14.28
C VAL A 145 -8.67 -0.32 13.63
N THR A 146 -9.90 -0.49 14.13
CA THR A 146 -11.07 0.27 13.66
C THR A 146 -10.95 1.77 13.95
N ASN A 147 -11.83 2.59 13.36
CA ASN A 147 -12.00 4.00 13.74
C ASN A 147 -12.88 4.22 14.98
N SER A 148 -13.16 3.18 15.77
CA SER A 148 -13.97 3.30 16.99
C SER A 148 -13.33 4.26 18.00
N GLY A 149 -14.20 5.05 18.66
CA GLY A 149 -13.83 5.92 19.77
C GLY A 149 -14.19 5.33 21.14
N SER A 150 -14.71 4.10 21.18
CA SER A 150 -15.10 3.43 22.43
C SER A 150 -13.86 3.05 23.25
N PRO A 151 -13.95 3.07 24.60
CA PRO A 151 -12.86 2.59 25.46
C PRO A 151 -12.50 1.13 25.13
N GLY A 152 -11.20 0.86 24.99
CA GLY A 152 -10.69 -0.46 24.64
C GLY A 152 -10.75 -0.82 23.16
N GLU A 153 -11.15 0.11 22.28
CA GLU A 153 -11.20 -0.09 20.82
C GLU A 153 -10.35 0.96 20.07
N GLY A 154 -10.15 0.78 18.77
CA GLY A 154 -9.45 1.72 17.92
C GLY A 154 -8.06 2.11 18.43
N LEU A 155 -7.77 3.41 18.47
CA LEU A 155 -6.47 3.91 18.96
C LEU A 155 -6.26 3.71 20.47
N ASP A 156 -7.32 3.49 21.26
CA ASP A 156 -7.18 3.17 22.68
C ASP A 156 -6.65 1.73 22.86
N TRP A 157 -7.22 0.78 22.11
CA TRP A 157 -6.69 -0.58 22.01
C TRP A 157 -5.23 -0.58 21.54
N MET A 158 -4.92 0.19 20.48
CA MET A 158 -3.57 0.31 19.93
C MET A 158 -2.57 0.83 20.96
N ASN A 159 -2.97 1.80 21.78
CA ASN A 159 -2.12 2.35 22.84
C ASN A 159 -1.72 1.26 23.85
N THR A 160 -2.67 0.46 24.33
CA THR A 160 -2.39 -0.65 25.26
C THR A 160 -1.54 -1.75 24.61
N PHE A 161 -1.77 -2.03 23.33
CA PHE A 161 -0.97 -3.01 22.58
C PHE A 161 0.49 -2.56 22.46
N LEU A 162 0.74 -1.32 22.06
CA LEU A 162 2.11 -0.79 21.94
C LEU A 162 2.84 -0.75 23.28
N GLN A 163 2.15 -0.48 24.39
CA GLN A 163 2.72 -0.58 25.73
C GLN A 163 3.10 -2.02 26.12
N SER A 164 2.41 -3.02 25.56
CA SER A 164 2.68 -4.43 25.79
C SER A 164 3.72 -5.03 24.82
N CYS A 165 4.08 -4.29 23.76
CA CYS A 165 4.89 -4.75 22.64
C CYS A 165 6.12 -3.85 22.40
N THR A 166 6.84 -3.47 23.46
CA THR A 166 7.92 -2.46 23.38
C THR A 166 9.09 -2.86 22.49
N ASP A 167 9.39 -4.15 22.38
CA ASP A 167 10.50 -4.68 21.56
C ASP A 167 10.03 -5.34 20.26
N CYS A 168 8.84 -4.97 19.77
CA CYS A 168 8.23 -5.63 18.61
C CYS A 168 8.71 -5.13 17.24
N GLY A 169 9.58 -4.11 17.20
CA GLY A 169 10.13 -3.59 15.94
C GLY A 169 9.09 -2.96 15.01
N ILE A 170 7.93 -2.56 15.54
CA ILE A 170 6.83 -1.97 14.77
C ILE A 170 7.30 -0.64 14.18
N SER A 171 7.22 -0.54 12.86
CA SER A 171 7.68 0.63 12.09
C SER A 171 6.53 1.57 11.71
N ALA A 172 5.34 1.04 11.44
CA ALA A 172 4.21 1.83 10.95
C ALA A 172 2.90 1.46 11.66
N LEU A 173 2.02 2.46 11.81
CA LEU A 173 0.66 2.30 12.32
C LEU A 173 -0.28 1.91 11.17
N ALA A 174 -1.09 0.86 11.32
CA ALA A 174 -2.24 0.59 10.46
C ALA A 174 -3.54 1.00 11.16
N VAL A 175 -4.43 1.65 10.41
CA VAL A 175 -5.77 2.04 10.85
C VAL A 175 -6.78 1.85 9.74
N HIS A 176 -8.02 1.57 10.12
CA HIS A 176 -9.18 1.50 9.24
C HIS A 176 -10.13 2.65 9.52
N TRP A 177 -10.87 3.08 8.50
CA TRP A 177 -11.91 4.09 8.68
C TRP A 177 -13.14 3.82 7.84
N TYR A 178 -14.29 3.73 8.50
CA TYR A 178 -15.60 3.75 7.86
C TYR A 178 -16.46 4.84 8.50
N GLY A 179 -16.92 5.79 7.69
CA GLY A 179 -17.69 6.93 8.18
C GLY A 179 -18.43 7.67 7.08
N ASN A 180 -18.82 8.92 7.32
CA ASN A 180 -19.86 9.56 6.48
C ASN A 180 -19.37 10.72 5.63
N SER A 181 -18.17 11.25 5.89
CA SER A 181 -17.69 12.43 5.17
C SER A 181 -16.16 12.51 5.04
N ALA A 182 -15.69 13.31 4.08
CA ALA A 182 -14.28 13.62 3.92
C ALA A 182 -13.69 14.37 5.13
N GLU A 183 -14.49 15.22 5.78
CA GLU A 183 -14.08 15.95 7.00
C GLU A 183 -13.82 15.01 8.18
N GLU A 184 -14.73 14.05 8.42
CA GLU A 184 -14.57 13.02 9.44
C GLU A 184 -13.33 12.16 9.17
N PHE A 185 -13.13 11.75 7.91
CA PHE A 185 -11.96 10.98 7.49
C PHE A 185 -10.66 11.73 7.75
N LYS A 186 -10.55 12.99 7.30
CA LYS A 186 -9.36 13.84 7.51
C LYS A 186 -9.08 14.05 8.99
N THR A 187 -10.12 14.25 9.80
CA THR A 187 -10.01 14.38 11.25
C THR A 187 -9.42 13.12 11.88
N PHE A 188 -9.92 11.94 11.48
CA PHE A 188 -9.40 10.67 11.97
C PHE A 188 -7.95 10.41 11.53
N VAL A 189 -7.62 10.66 10.26
CA VAL A 189 -6.25 10.48 9.76
C VAL A 189 -5.27 11.41 10.46
N ASN A 190 -5.63 12.67 10.71
CA ASN A 190 -4.81 13.59 11.51
C ASN A 190 -4.59 13.06 12.93
N LYS A 191 -5.64 12.51 13.57
CA LYS A 191 -5.52 11.86 14.89
C LYS A 191 -4.57 10.67 14.86
N ALA A 192 -4.65 9.82 13.84
CA ALA A 192 -3.74 8.68 13.66
C ALA A 192 -2.28 9.12 13.42
N ILE A 193 -2.07 10.19 12.64
CA ILE A 193 -0.75 10.80 12.43
C ILE A 193 -0.17 11.33 13.75
N SER A 194 -0.94 12.09 14.52
CA SER A 194 -0.51 12.59 15.83
C SER A 194 -0.17 11.45 16.79
N PHE A 195 -1.02 10.42 16.83
CA PHE A 195 -0.77 9.22 17.63
C PHE A 195 0.52 8.51 17.22
N ALA A 196 0.71 8.24 15.93
CA ALA A 196 1.92 7.61 15.42
C ALA A 196 3.19 8.42 15.78
N SER A 197 3.13 9.75 15.63
CA SER A 197 4.24 10.63 16.01
C SER A 197 4.53 10.59 17.52
N GLU A 198 3.52 10.56 18.38
CA GLU A 198 3.68 10.46 19.83
C GLU A 198 4.33 9.12 20.22
N LYS A 199 3.97 8.04 19.53
CA LYS A 199 4.51 6.69 19.77
C LYS A 199 5.85 6.43 19.07
N GLY A 200 6.39 7.42 18.34
CA GLY A 200 7.67 7.28 17.63
C GLY A 200 7.61 6.33 16.43
N LEU A 201 6.43 6.11 15.85
CA LEU A 201 6.26 5.31 14.64
C LEU A 201 6.61 6.15 13.39
N GLU A 202 7.19 5.50 12.38
CA GLU A 202 7.73 6.17 11.19
C GLU A 202 6.63 6.69 10.25
N SER A 203 5.48 6.01 10.20
CA SER A 203 4.39 6.33 9.26
C SER A 203 3.04 5.74 9.67
N VAL A 204 2.00 6.18 8.98
CA VAL A 204 0.62 5.70 9.05
C VAL A 204 0.22 5.07 7.72
N TRP A 205 -0.45 3.94 7.81
CA TRP A 205 -1.10 3.22 6.73
C TRP A 205 -2.60 3.23 6.97
N ILE A 206 -3.35 3.66 5.97
CA ILE A 206 -4.82 3.57 5.98
C ILE A 206 -5.18 2.36 5.13
N THR A 207 -5.09 1.18 5.71
CA THR A 207 -5.24 -0.08 4.98
C THR A 207 -6.66 -0.31 4.52
N GLU A 208 -7.64 0.31 5.17
CA GLU A 208 -9.03 0.34 4.74
C GLU A 208 -9.63 1.72 4.95
N PHE A 209 -10.29 2.25 3.92
CA PHE A 209 -11.22 3.36 4.10
C PHE A 209 -12.35 3.35 3.07
N ALA A 210 -13.58 3.63 3.50
CA ALA A 210 -14.73 3.85 2.63
C ALA A 210 -15.85 4.62 3.34
N LEU A 211 -16.85 5.07 2.60
CA LEU A 211 -18.07 5.59 3.21
C LEU A 211 -18.87 4.44 3.82
N SER A 212 -19.47 4.64 5.00
CA SER A 212 -20.32 3.65 5.66
C SER A 212 -21.49 3.22 4.76
N ASN A 213 -22.00 4.13 3.93
CA ASN A 213 -23.03 3.78 2.95
C ASN A 213 -22.56 2.74 1.93
N ASP A 214 -21.30 2.82 1.48
CA ASP A 214 -20.73 1.88 0.51
C ASP A 214 -20.60 0.47 1.13
N ILE A 215 -20.29 0.41 2.42
CA ILE A 215 -20.24 -0.84 3.19
C ILE A 215 -21.64 -1.42 3.39
N ASN A 216 -22.62 -0.58 3.76
CA ASN A 216 -23.99 -1.03 4.02
C ASN A 216 -24.70 -1.51 2.75
N THR A 217 -24.43 -0.88 1.61
CA THR A 217 -25.05 -1.21 0.32
C THR A 217 -24.27 -2.23 -0.49
N GLY A 218 -22.98 -2.43 -0.18
CA GLY A 218 -22.08 -3.29 -0.94
C GLY A 218 -21.69 -2.70 -2.30
N ALA A 219 -21.78 -1.38 -2.46
CA ALA A 219 -21.49 -0.69 -3.72
C ALA A 219 -21.04 0.76 -3.48
N SER A 220 -20.09 1.24 -4.27
CA SER A 220 -19.76 2.66 -4.32
C SER A 220 -20.83 3.46 -5.06
N SER A 221 -20.87 4.75 -4.79
CA SER A 221 -21.84 5.70 -5.35
C SER A 221 -21.16 6.97 -5.87
N SER A 222 -21.95 7.90 -6.40
CA SER A 222 -21.45 9.24 -6.74
C SER A 222 -20.91 10.00 -5.52
N GLU A 223 -21.38 9.68 -4.31
CA GLU A 223 -20.82 10.25 -3.07
C GLU A 223 -19.40 9.74 -2.84
N SER A 224 -19.14 8.46 -3.13
CA SER A 224 -17.80 7.86 -3.08
C SER A 224 -16.85 8.53 -4.06
N GLU A 225 -17.31 8.89 -5.27
CA GLU A 225 -16.51 9.64 -6.25
C GLU A 225 -16.11 11.02 -5.73
N GLN A 226 -17.06 11.78 -5.16
CA GLN A 226 -16.80 13.10 -4.59
C GLN A 226 -15.85 13.01 -3.40
N PHE A 227 -16.10 12.04 -2.51
CA PHE A 227 -15.23 11.73 -1.38
C PHE A 227 -13.79 11.45 -1.83
N LEU A 228 -13.59 10.53 -2.78
CA LEU A 228 -12.27 10.18 -3.29
C LEU A 228 -11.58 11.35 -4.01
N THR A 229 -12.33 12.13 -4.79
CA THR A 229 -11.82 13.34 -5.46
C THR A 229 -11.22 14.32 -4.45
N GLU A 230 -11.82 14.41 -3.26
CA GLU A 230 -11.35 15.29 -2.20
C GLU A 230 -10.20 14.70 -1.38
N VAL A 231 -10.28 13.43 -0.99
CA VAL A 231 -9.34 12.87 0.00
C VAL A 231 -8.05 12.34 -0.61
N LEU A 232 -8.04 11.89 -1.88
CA LEU A 232 -6.84 11.30 -2.49
C LEU A 232 -5.70 12.31 -2.64
N PRO A 233 -5.90 13.52 -3.21
CA PRO A 233 -4.82 14.52 -3.27
C PRO A 233 -4.36 14.95 -1.87
N TRP A 234 -5.30 15.00 -0.92
CA TRP A 234 -4.98 15.34 0.46
C TRP A 234 -4.10 14.26 1.12
N LEU A 235 -4.43 12.97 0.99
CA LEU A 235 -3.61 11.85 1.48
C LEU A 235 -2.23 11.84 0.84
N ASP A 236 -2.16 12.11 -0.47
CA ASP A 236 -0.89 12.18 -1.21
C ASP A 236 0.02 13.29 -0.65
N SER A 237 -0.56 14.42 -0.22
CA SER A 237 0.18 15.52 0.42
C SER A 237 0.60 15.28 1.88
N GLN A 238 0.05 14.28 2.59
CA GLN A 238 0.39 14.03 4.00
C GLN A 238 1.72 13.28 4.14
N PRO A 239 2.79 13.87 4.72
CA PRO A 239 4.11 13.22 4.75
C PRO A 239 4.17 11.90 5.53
N MET A 240 3.42 11.80 6.64
CA MET A 240 3.38 10.60 7.46
C MET A 240 2.45 9.52 6.92
N VAL A 241 1.56 9.82 5.97
CA VAL A 241 0.79 8.77 5.29
C VAL A 241 1.71 8.12 4.26
N ALA A 242 2.12 6.88 4.53
CA ALA A 242 2.99 6.13 3.63
C ALA A 242 2.20 5.35 2.59
N ARG A 243 1.06 4.76 2.98
CA ARG A 243 0.23 3.92 2.12
C ARG A 243 -1.25 4.01 2.47
N TYR A 244 -2.11 3.84 1.49
CA TYR A 244 -3.55 3.72 1.71
C TYR A 244 -4.25 2.89 0.64
N ALA A 245 -5.33 2.19 1.01
CA ALA A 245 -6.15 1.40 0.10
C ALA A 245 -7.63 1.67 0.36
N TYR A 246 -8.37 2.11 -0.66
CA TYR A 246 -9.82 2.28 -0.55
C TYR A 246 -10.47 0.89 -0.50
N PHE A 247 -11.51 0.73 0.30
CA PHE A 247 -12.24 -0.53 0.42
C PHE A 247 -13.37 -0.58 -0.63
N MET A 248 -13.27 -1.38 -1.71
CA MET A 248 -12.15 -2.26 -2.08
C MET A 248 -11.99 -2.49 -3.60
N CYS A 249 -10.91 -3.15 -4.02
CA CYS A 249 -10.71 -3.65 -5.38
C CYS A 249 -11.61 -4.87 -5.63
N ALA A 250 -12.88 -4.59 -5.89
CA ALA A 250 -13.90 -5.60 -6.19
C ALA A 250 -15.01 -5.02 -7.07
N ASN A 251 -15.83 -5.90 -7.63
CA ASN A 251 -17.05 -5.52 -8.34
C ASN A 251 -17.98 -4.70 -7.42
N ASN A 252 -18.70 -3.75 -8.01
CA ASN A 252 -19.58 -2.77 -7.35
C ASN A 252 -18.85 -1.69 -6.53
N TYR A 253 -17.57 -1.87 -6.21
CA TYR A 253 -16.73 -0.85 -5.62
C TYR A 253 -15.91 -0.17 -6.72
N LEU A 254 -14.61 -0.48 -6.81
CA LEU A 254 -13.74 0.11 -7.83
C LEU A 254 -13.92 -0.51 -9.23
N LEU A 255 -14.55 -1.69 -9.33
CA LEU A 255 -14.64 -2.46 -10.58
C LEU A 255 -16.07 -2.71 -11.05
N SER A 256 -16.21 -2.85 -12.37
CA SER A 256 -17.41 -3.34 -13.05
C SER A 256 -16.99 -4.35 -14.12
N GLY A 257 -17.09 -5.64 -13.79
CA GLY A 257 -16.54 -6.71 -14.61
C GLY A 257 -15.02 -6.60 -14.69
N SER A 258 -14.47 -6.51 -15.91
CA SER A 258 -13.03 -6.31 -16.14
C SER A 258 -12.62 -4.82 -16.21
N GLY A 259 -13.58 -3.90 -16.07
CA GLY A 259 -13.36 -2.45 -16.14
C GLY A 259 -13.44 -1.75 -14.79
N LEU A 260 -13.26 -0.44 -14.80
CA LEU A 260 -13.39 0.42 -13.63
C LEU A 260 -14.82 0.97 -13.53
N THR A 261 -15.32 1.16 -12.31
CA THR A 261 -16.46 2.06 -12.07
C THR A 261 -16.01 3.52 -12.23
N SER A 262 -16.96 4.46 -12.18
CA SER A 262 -16.65 5.88 -12.07
C SER A 262 -15.80 6.18 -10.82
N THR A 263 -16.12 5.59 -9.67
CA THR A 263 -15.30 5.61 -8.45
C THR A 263 -13.92 5.00 -8.68
N GLY A 264 -13.84 3.88 -9.40
CA GLY A 264 -12.59 3.26 -9.84
C GLY A 264 -11.70 4.19 -10.66
N HIS A 265 -12.29 4.93 -11.60
CA HIS A 265 -11.58 5.92 -12.41
C HIS A 265 -11.00 7.06 -11.56
N VAL A 266 -11.74 7.57 -10.59
CA VAL A 266 -11.24 8.59 -9.63
C VAL A 266 -10.10 8.02 -8.78
N TYR A 267 -10.21 6.76 -8.34
CA TYR A 267 -9.18 6.15 -7.50
C TYR A 267 -7.81 6.03 -8.20
N VAL A 268 -7.82 5.74 -9.50
CA VAL A 268 -6.59 5.54 -10.29
C VAL A 268 -6.12 6.79 -11.04
N SER A 269 -6.83 7.92 -10.95
CA SER A 269 -6.50 9.15 -11.69
C SER A 269 -5.29 9.91 -11.14
#